data_AF-A0A924M574-F1
#
_entry.id   AF-A0A924M574-F1
#
_cell.length_a   1.000
_cell.length_b   1.000
_cell.length_c   1.000
_cell.angle_alpha   90.00
_cell.angle_beta   90.00
_cell.angle_gamma   90.00
#
_symmetry.space_group_name_H-M   'P 1'
#
loop_
_entity.id
_entity.type
_entity.pdbx_description
1 polymer ?
#
loop_
_entity_poly.entity_id
_entity_poly.type
_entity_poly.pdbx_seq_one_letter_code
_entity_poly.pdbx_strand_id
1 'polypeptide(L)'
;MIKDTARRLFLRRSIAIVPVVALAGTAQTQPVISPPSSGASSQTASLGNTSAYNPVFFHPEEWAFIAAAVGRLIPSDDLGPGAIEAGVPEFIDRQMDVVFGYAAIWYMQGPFTAAAPEFGYQAALAPRDVYRAGIAAMNSYCKTTFNGKTFAELDAANQDATLKLAEAGTLAFEGTSSKAFFNFLLQNTKEGYLSDPIHGGNKNAGSWAMIGFPGARADYADWVGRPGEKYPLPPVSINGPQG
;
A
#
# COMPACT_ATOMS: atom_id res chain seq x y z
N MET A 1 -11.27 -40.33 37.56
CA MET A 1 -10.06 -40.03 38.33
C MET A 1 -8.85 -40.44 37.47
N ILE A 2 -7.94 -39.49 37.21
CA ILE A 2 -6.57 -39.63 36.65
C ILE A 2 -6.45 -40.03 35.17
N LYS A 3 -6.13 -39.05 34.30
CA LYS A 3 -5.03 -39.13 33.31
C LYS A 3 -4.80 -37.78 32.64
N ASP A 4 -3.95 -36.94 33.25
CA ASP A 4 -3.51 -35.69 32.62
C ASP A 4 -1.98 -35.49 32.75
N THR A 5 -1.24 -36.60 32.65
CA THR A 5 0.23 -36.62 32.82
C THR A 5 0.97 -37.02 31.53
N ALA A 6 0.24 -37.38 30.46
CA ALA A 6 0.84 -37.87 29.22
C ALA A 6 1.19 -36.78 28.19
N ARG A 7 0.59 -35.59 28.27
CA ARG A 7 0.80 -34.50 27.29
C ARG A 7 2.01 -33.61 27.59
N ARG A 8 2.50 -33.58 28.84
CA ARG A 8 3.67 -32.78 29.26
C ARG A 8 5.02 -33.48 29.09
N LEU A 9 5.05 -34.75 28.72
CA LEU A 9 6.29 -35.53 28.58
C LEU A 9 6.84 -35.59 27.15
N PHE A 10 6.06 -35.16 26.15
CA PHE A 10 6.43 -35.23 24.74
C PHE A 10 7.29 -34.03 24.26
N LEU A 11 7.30 -32.92 25.01
CA LEU A 11 8.00 -31.68 24.66
C LEU A 11 9.43 -31.56 25.24
N ARG A 12 10.00 -32.64 25.79
CA ARG A 12 11.31 -32.61 26.48
C ARG A 12 12.45 -33.39 25.82
N ARG A 13 12.32 -33.85 24.58
CA ARG A 13 13.39 -34.64 23.93
C ARG A 13 13.50 -34.36 22.43
N SER A 14 14.25 -33.32 22.08
CA SER A 14 15.00 -33.23 20.81
C SER A 14 16.14 -32.22 20.99
N ILE A 15 17.31 -32.73 21.36
CA ILE A 15 18.61 -32.04 21.32
C ILE A 15 19.35 -32.57 20.07
N ALA A 16 20.27 -31.74 19.55
CA ALA A 16 21.43 -32.08 18.72
C ALA A 16 21.19 -31.91 17.18
N ILE A 17 22.08 -31.40 16.32
CA ILE A 17 23.54 -31.12 16.33
C ILE A 17 23.82 -29.99 15.32
N VAL A 18 24.77 -29.10 15.62
CA VAL A 18 25.35 -28.10 14.69
C VAL A 18 26.63 -28.68 14.06
N PRO A 19 26.81 -28.69 12.73
CA PRO A 19 28.14 -28.82 12.14
C PRO A 19 28.75 -27.44 11.90
N VAL A 20 29.83 -27.15 12.63
CA VAL A 20 30.75 -26.04 12.38
C VAL A 20 31.66 -26.43 11.22
N VAL A 21 31.69 -25.64 10.15
CA VAL A 21 32.74 -25.73 9.11
C VAL A 21 33.63 -24.50 9.24
N ALA A 22 34.85 -24.73 9.70
CA ALA A 22 35.95 -23.78 9.67
C ALA A 22 36.80 -24.06 8.41
N LEU A 23 36.98 -23.06 7.55
CA LEU A 23 38.05 -23.04 6.56
C LEU A 23 38.91 -21.81 6.79
N ALA A 24 40.17 -22.08 7.13
CA ALA A 24 41.22 -21.12 7.37
C ALA A 24 42.11 -20.97 6.12
N GLY A 25 42.58 -19.73 5.90
CA GLY A 25 43.85 -19.41 5.23
C GLY A 25 43.80 -19.32 3.70
N THR A 26 44.17 -18.18 3.13
CA THR A 26 45.56 -17.74 2.95
C THR A 26 45.60 -16.26 2.58
N ALA A 27 46.58 -15.55 3.13
CA ALA A 27 46.90 -14.17 2.82
C ALA A 27 47.80 -14.11 1.58
N GLN A 28 47.50 -13.21 0.63
CA GLN A 28 48.47 -12.71 -0.33
C GLN A 28 48.29 -11.20 -0.55
N THR A 29 49.28 -10.48 -0.02
CA THR A 29 49.95 -9.26 -0.52
C THR A 29 49.20 -8.31 -1.46
N GLN A 30 48.99 -7.10 -0.95
CA GLN A 30 48.73 -5.85 -1.68
C GLN A 30 49.92 -5.43 -2.55
N PRO A 31 49.65 -4.74 -3.67
CA PRO A 31 50.51 -3.66 -4.13
C PRO A 31 49.82 -2.30 -4.08
N VAL A 32 50.67 -1.36 -3.68
CA VAL A 32 50.66 0.10 -3.56
C VAL A 32 49.82 0.90 -4.58
N ILE A 33 49.36 2.03 -4.06
CA ILE A 33 48.44 3.05 -4.56
C ILE A 33 49.03 3.87 -5.73
N SER A 34 48.20 4.22 -6.70
CA SER A 34 48.24 5.51 -7.43
C SER A 34 46.82 5.88 -7.90
N PRO A 35 46.41 7.17 -7.84
CA PRO A 35 45.02 7.57 -7.99
C PRO A 35 44.62 7.73 -9.46
N PRO A 36 43.41 7.31 -9.88
CA PRO A 36 42.80 7.85 -11.08
C PRO A 36 41.98 9.10 -10.73
N SER A 37 42.34 10.17 -11.44
CA SER A 37 41.65 11.45 -11.58
C SER A 37 40.14 11.33 -11.77
N SER A 38 39.41 12.20 -11.07
CA SER A 38 37.98 12.47 -11.21
C SER A 38 37.60 12.80 -12.66
N GLY A 39 37.17 11.79 -13.40
CA GLY A 39 36.35 11.94 -14.59
C GLY A 39 34.93 11.54 -14.24
N ALA A 40 34.08 12.53 -13.94
CA ALA A 40 32.65 12.33 -13.73
C ALA A 40 32.01 11.81 -15.02
N SER A 41 32.03 10.49 -15.19
CA SER A 41 31.12 9.79 -16.07
C SER A 41 29.90 9.50 -15.21
N SER A 42 28.87 10.32 -15.39
CA SER A 42 27.53 10.09 -14.84
C SER A 42 27.06 8.74 -15.36
N GLN A 43 27.31 7.70 -14.57
CA GLN A 43 26.63 6.43 -14.70
C GLN A 43 25.15 6.77 -14.52
N THR A 44 24.42 6.74 -15.63
CA THR A 44 22.97 6.65 -15.61
C THR A 44 22.67 5.42 -14.76
N ALA A 45 22.29 5.63 -13.51
CA ALA A 45 21.79 4.59 -12.66
C ALA A 45 20.60 3.99 -13.42
N SER A 46 20.80 2.81 -14.00
CA SER A 46 19.70 2.00 -14.48
C SER A 46 18.83 1.76 -13.26
N LEU A 47 17.68 2.42 -13.21
CA LEU A 47 16.66 2.15 -12.20
C LEU A 47 16.52 0.63 -12.14
N GLY A 48 16.85 0.05 -10.98
CA GLY A 48 16.80 -1.38 -10.78
C GLY A 48 15.45 -1.89 -11.24
N ASN A 49 15.45 -2.98 -12.00
CA ASN A 49 14.24 -3.72 -12.37
C ASN A 49 13.39 -3.95 -11.11
N THR A 50 12.38 -3.10 -10.90
CA THR A 50 11.26 -3.40 -10.03
C THR A 50 10.65 -4.65 -10.65
N SER A 51 10.80 -5.82 -10.02
CA SER A 51 9.99 -6.97 -10.40
C SER A 51 8.55 -6.49 -10.35
N ALA A 52 7.90 -6.42 -11.52
CA ALA A 52 6.56 -5.88 -11.63
C ALA A 52 5.67 -6.63 -10.63
N TYR A 53 4.99 -5.88 -9.75
CA TYR A 53 4.05 -6.47 -8.81
C TYR A 53 2.99 -7.24 -9.60
N ASN A 54 2.69 -8.46 -9.17
CA ASN A 54 1.62 -9.25 -9.77
C ASN A 54 0.37 -9.17 -8.87
N PRO A 55 -0.69 -8.47 -9.29
CA PRO A 55 -1.91 -8.35 -8.51
C PRO A 55 -2.53 -9.72 -8.19
N VAL A 56 -3.02 -9.87 -6.97
CA VAL A 56 -3.67 -11.11 -6.50
C VAL A 56 -5.18 -11.01 -6.66
N PHE A 57 -5.75 -9.83 -6.41
CA PHE A 57 -7.18 -9.60 -6.53
C PHE A 57 -7.52 -9.00 -7.89
N PHE A 58 -6.98 -7.83 -8.22
CA PHE A 58 -7.41 -7.08 -9.41
C PHE A 58 -6.97 -7.75 -10.72
N HIS A 59 -7.88 -7.78 -11.70
CA HIS A 59 -7.56 -8.22 -13.06
C HIS A 59 -6.83 -7.11 -13.83
N PRO A 60 -6.16 -7.40 -14.97
CA PRO A 60 -5.33 -6.40 -15.66
C PRO A 60 -6.03 -5.07 -15.97
N GLU A 61 -7.29 -5.08 -16.43
CA GLU A 61 -8.07 -3.85 -16.72
C GLU A 61 -8.39 -3.07 -15.43
N GLU A 62 -8.69 -3.79 -14.33
CA GLU A 62 -8.98 -3.17 -13.03
C GLU A 62 -7.72 -2.62 -12.37
N TRP A 63 -6.60 -3.32 -12.52
CA TRP A 63 -5.30 -2.86 -12.05
C TRP A 63 -4.88 -1.57 -12.75
N ALA A 64 -5.08 -1.50 -14.08
CA ALA A 64 -4.85 -0.29 -14.84
C ALA A 64 -5.74 0.87 -14.36
N PHE A 65 -7.01 0.58 -14.06
CA PHE A 65 -7.91 1.56 -13.43
C PHE A 65 -7.35 2.05 -12.09
N ILE A 66 -6.99 1.14 -11.17
CA ILE A 66 -6.52 1.49 -9.83
C ILE A 66 -5.26 2.36 -9.94
N ALA A 67 -4.28 1.95 -10.75
CA ALA A 67 -3.06 2.70 -10.96
C ALA A 67 -3.34 4.11 -11.51
N ALA A 68 -4.19 4.24 -12.53
CA ALA A 68 -4.56 5.55 -13.06
C ALA A 68 -5.27 6.42 -12.00
N ALA A 69 -6.25 5.85 -11.29
CA ALA A 69 -7.11 6.59 -10.39
C ALA A 69 -6.33 7.09 -9.15
N VAL A 70 -5.55 6.24 -8.48
CA VAL A 70 -4.79 6.67 -7.30
C VAL A 70 -3.69 7.67 -7.65
N GLY A 71 -3.10 7.56 -8.84
CA GLY A 71 -2.14 8.54 -9.36
C GLY A 71 -2.73 9.93 -9.61
N ARG A 72 -4.05 10.02 -9.83
CA ARG A 72 -4.77 11.31 -9.86
C ARG A 72 -5.11 11.82 -8.46
N LEU A 73 -5.38 10.92 -7.51
CA LEU A 73 -5.75 11.30 -6.14
C LEU A 73 -4.57 11.84 -5.33
N ILE A 74 -3.38 11.25 -5.47
CA ILE A 74 -2.13 11.74 -4.88
C ILE A 74 -1.05 11.68 -5.97
N PRO A 75 -0.88 12.74 -6.77
CA PRO A 75 0.16 12.80 -7.80
C PRO A 75 1.54 12.98 -7.16
N SER A 76 2.60 12.58 -7.87
CA SER A 76 3.98 12.96 -7.49
C SER A 76 4.19 14.45 -7.73
N ASP A 77 4.88 15.11 -6.81
CA ASP A 77 5.25 16.52 -6.91
C ASP A 77 6.63 16.79 -6.26
N ASP A 78 7.01 18.06 -6.18
CA ASP A 78 8.30 18.45 -5.59
C ASP A 78 8.39 18.22 -4.06
N LEU A 79 7.26 17.96 -3.39
CA LEU A 79 7.22 17.76 -1.94
C LEU A 79 7.42 16.31 -1.55
N GLY A 80 7.03 15.36 -2.39
CA GLY A 80 7.21 13.95 -2.07
C GLY A 80 6.69 12.98 -3.12
N PRO A 81 6.75 11.67 -2.81
CA PRO A 81 6.38 10.63 -3.75
C PRO A 81 4.87 10.63 -4.00
N GLY A 82 4.45 10.31 -5.21
CA GLY A 82 3.03 10.09 -5.51
C GLY A 82 2.51 8.75 -4.97
N ALA A 83 1.20 8.52 -5.07
CA ALA A 83 0.58 7.24 -4.68
C ALA A 83 1.20 6.02 -5.38
N ILE A 84 1.60 6.17 -6.65
CA ILE A 84 2.20 5.07 -7.43
C ILE A 84 3.58 4.70 -6.89
N GLU A 85 4.43 5.68 -6.68
CA GLU A 85 5.78 5.49 -6.12
C GLU A 85 5.71 4.95 -4.68
N ALA A 86 4.73 5.42 -3.92
CA ALA A 86 4.46 4.94 -2.56
C ALA A 86 3.88 3.51 -2.52
N GLY A 87 3.49 2.91 -3.65
CA GLY A 87 2.95 1.54 -3.66
C GLY A 87 1.51 1.41 -3.20
N VAL A 88 0.72 2.48 -3.34
CA VAL A 88 -0.69 2.48 -2.96
C VAL A 88 -1.52 1.44 -3.73
N PRO A 89 -1.34 1.23 -5.05
CA PRO A 89 -2.06 0.16 -5.76
C PRO A 89 -1.86 -1.22 -5.12
N GLU A 90 -0.62 -1.56 -4.74
CA GLU A 90 -0.28 -2.83 -4.10
C GLU A 90 -0.92 -2.98 -2.72
N PHE A 91 -0.97 -1.90 -1.94
CA PHE A 91 -1.72 -1.87 -0.69
C PHE A 91 -3.20 -2.21 -0.92
N ILE A 92 -3.86 -1.51 -1.83
CA ILE A 92 -5.30 -1.70 -2.08
C ILE A 92 -5.57 -3.14 -2.53
N ASP A 93 -4.78 -3.69 -3.45
CA ASP A 93 -4.93 -5.07 -3.93
C ASP A 93 -4.85 -6.10 -2.79
N ARG A 94 -3.85 -5.98 -1.91
CA ARG A 94 -3.72 -6.86 -0.73
C ARG A 94 -4.90 -6.71 0.23
N GLN A 95 -5.40 -5.49 0.43
CA GLN A 95 -6.52 -5.23 1.33
C GLN A 95 -7.83 -5.89 0.86
N MET A 96 -7.97 -6.21 -0.43
CA MET A 96 -9.15 -6.88 -0.97
C MET A 96 -9.23 -8.36 -0.59
N ASP A 97 -8.11 -8.97 -0.18
CA ASP A 97 -8.03 -10.38 0.20
C ASP A 97 -7.77 -10.61 1.70
N VAL A 98 -8.05 -9.60 2.52
CA VAL A 98 -8.01 -9.70 4.00
C VAL A 98 -9.37 -9.37 4.62
N VAL A 99 -9.46 -9.43 5.95
CA VAL A 99 -10.68 -9.19 6.75
C VAL A 99 -11.46 -7.95 6.30
N PHE A 100 -10.77 -6.87 5.92
CA PHE A 100 -11.37 -5.66 5.37
C PHE A 100 -12.11 -5.91 4.05
N GLY A 101 -11.44 -6.46 3.04
CA GLY A 101 -12.02 -6.73 1.73
C GLY A 101 -13.27 -7.62 1.79
N TYR A 102 -13.27 -8.60 2.70
CA TYR A 102 -14.41 -9.49 2.95
C TYR A 102 -15.49 -8.90 3.86
N ALA A 103 -15.31 -7.69 4.40
CA ALA A 103 -16.18 -7.11 5.43
C ALA A 103 -16.43 -8.08 6.61
N ALA A 104 -15.45 -8.93 6.94
CA ALA A 104 -15.68 -10.14 7.75
C ALA A 104 -16.04 -9.85 9.22
N ILE A 105 -15.84 -8.62 9.68
CA ILE A 105 -16.21 -8.14 11.02
C ILE A 105 -17.30 -7.06 10.99
N TRP A 106 -17.90 -6.79 9.83
CA TRP A 106 -18.96 -5.80 9.68
C TRP A 106 -20.33 -6.43 9.81
N TYR A 107 -21.32 -5.65 10.27
CA TYR A 107 -22.71 -6.08 10.22
C TYR A 107 -23.24 -5.90 8.79
N MET A 108 -23.29 -7.00 8.03
CA MET A 108 -23.67 -7.03 6.62
C MET A 108 -25.08 -7.62 6.39
N GLN A 109 -25.93 -7.62 7.42
CA GLN A 109 -27.31 -8.13 7.31
C GLN A 109 -28.27 -6.98 7.02
N GLY A 110 -29.22 -7.23 6.12
CA GLY A 110 -30.27 -6.26 5.81
C GLY A 110 -31.24 -6.01 6.98
N PRO A 111 -32.15 -5.04 6.85
CA PRO A 111 -32.38 -4.22 5.66
C PRO A 111 -31.33 -3.10 5.47
N PHE A 112 -30.92 -2.86 4.22
CA PHE A 112 -30.01 -1.76 3.86
C PHE A 112 -30.84 -0.52 3.51
N THR A 113 -30.90 0.44 4.42
CA THR A 113 -31.63 1.70 4.23
C THR A 113 -30.67 2.88 4.25
N ALA A 114 -31.03 3.97 3.57
CA ALA A 114 -30.29 5.22 3.68
C ALA A 114 -30.25 5.66 5.16
N ALA A 115 -29.04 5.88 5.66
CA ALA A 115 -28.81 6.33 7.04
C ALA A 115 -27.87 7.54 7.03
N ALA A 116 -27.82 8.22 8.17
CA ALA A 116 -26.87 9.30 8.37
C ALA A 116 -25.42 8.76 8.38
N PRO A 117 -24.41 9.54 7.95
CA PRO A 117 -23.03 9.07 7.84
C PRO A 117 -22.43 8.49 9.13
N GLU A 118 -22.93 8.93 10.29
CA GLU A 118 -22.50 8.49 11.63
C GLU A 118 -22.76 6.99 11.87
N PHE A 119 -23.67 6.38 11.11
CA PHE A 119 -23.96 4.95 11.17
C PHE A 119 -22.99 4.10 10.35
N GLY A 120 -21.99 4.71 9.70
CA GLY A 120 -20.98 4.02 8.92
C GLY A 120 -21.52 3.46 7.60
N TYR A 121 -20.90 2.39 7.10
CA TYR A 121 -21.26 1.77 5.82
C TYR A 121 -22.56 0.97 5.94
N GLN A 122 -23.56 1.31 5.10
CA GLN A 122 -24.93 0.79 5.17
C GLN A 122 -25.37 0.19 3.82
N ALA A 123 -24.51 -0.57 3.16
CA ALA A 123 -24.81 -1.20 1.88
C ALA A 123 -24.44 -2.70 1.85
N ALA A 124 -25.02 -3.41 0.89
CA ALA A 124 -24.99 -4.87 0.84
C ALA A 124 -23.66 -5.47 0.38
N LEU A 125 -22.84 -4.69 -0.32
CA LEU A 125 -21.61 -5.17 -0.94
C LEU A 125 -20.43 -5.04 0.02
N ALA A 126 -19.63 -6.09 0.16
CA ALA A 126 -18.35 -5.96 0.83
C ALA A 126 -17.41 -5.04 0.01
N PRO A 127 -16.38 -4.43 0.61
CA PRO A 127 -15.48 -3.52 -0.09
C PRO A 127 -14.92 -4.10 -1.39
N ARG A 128 -14.51 -5.37 -1.39
CA ARG A 128 -14.01 -6.05 -2.61
C ARG A 128 -15.03 -6.05 -3.74
N ASP A 129 -16.30 -6.25 -3.43
CA ASP A 129 -17.38 -6.30 -4.43
C ASP A 129 -17.75 -4.89 -4.90
N VAL A 130 -17.67 -3.89 -4.01
CA VAL A 130 -17.80 -2.47 -4.39
C VAL A 130 -16.72 -2.07 -5.38
N TYR A 131 -15.46 -2.51 -5.19
CA TYR A 131 -14.39 -2.24 -6.14
C TYR A 131 -14.67 -2.87 -7.51
N ARG A 132 -15.09 -4.13 -7.57
CA ARG A 132 -15.44 -4.80 -8.84
C ARG A 132 -16.57 -4.07 -9.58
N ALA A 133 -17.69 -3.84 -8.89
CA ALA A 133 -18.84 -3.18 -9.48
C ALA A 133 -18.53 -1.74 -9.88
N GLY A 134 -17.83 -0.99 -9.02
CA GLY A 134 -17.48 0.41 -9.25
C GLY A 134 -16.51 0.59 -10.42
N ILE A 135 -15.46 -0.24 -10.52
CA ILE A 135 -14.52 -0.18 -11.65
C ILE A 135 -15.22 -0.52 -12.97
N ALA A 136 -16.03 -1.59 -12.97
CA ALA A 136 -16.80 -1.98 -14.16
C ALA A 136 -17.75 -0.87 -14.61
N ALA A 137 -18.46 -0.24 -13.68
CA ALA A 137 -19.39 0.86 -13.97
C ALA A 137 -18.65 2.12 -14.47
N MET A 138 -17.51 2.48 -13.85
CA MET A 138 -16.66 3.58 -14.31
C MET A 138 -16.16 3.35 -15.74
N ASN A 139 -15.63 2.16 -16.03
CA ASN A 139 -15.14 1.82 -17.36
C ASN A 139 -16.28 1.80 -18.39
N SER A 140 -17.48 1.31 -18.02
CA SER A 140 -18.66 1.36 -18.88
C SER A 140 -19.09 2.80 -19.22
N TYR A 141 -19.14 3.67 -18.21
CA TYR A 141 -19.38 5.10 -18.40
C TYR A 141 -18.34 5.70 -19.35
N CYS A 142 -17.05 5.45 -19.10
CA CYS A 142 -15.98 5.98 -19.94
C CYS A 142 -16.08 5.48 -21.39
N LYS A 143 -16.35 4.19 -21.61
CA LYS A 143 -16.49 3.60 -22.94
C LYS A 143 -17.64 4.25 -23.72
N THR A 144 -18.74 4.56 -23.03
CA THR A 144 -19.90 5.22 -23.63
C THR A 144 -19.63 6.69 -23.96
N THR A 145 -18.94 7.42 -23.07
CA THR A 145 -18.72 8.86 -23.20
C THR A 145 -17.50 9.24 -24.05
N PHE A 146 -16.45 8.42 -24.05
CA PHE A 146 -15.13 8.76 -24.61
C PHE A 146 -14.68 7.78 -25.70
N ASN A 147 -15.57 7.48 -26.66
CA ASN A 147 -15.27 6.71 -27.87
C ASN A 147 -14.68 5.30 -27.59
N GLY A 148 -15.24 4.58 -26.62
CA GLY A 148 -14.83 3.21 -26.31
C GLY A 148 -13.58 3.09 -25.42
N LYS A 149 -13.04 4.21 -24.92
CA LYS A 149 -11.91 4.19 -23.98
C LYS A 149 -12.35 3.84 -22.55
N THR A 150 -11.57 3.01 -21.89
CA THR A 150 -11.60 2.82 -20.43
C THR A 150 -11.10 4.06 -19.70
N PHE A 151 -11.34 4.15 -18.38
CA PHE A 151 -10.86 5.27 -17.57
C PHE A 151 -9.33 5.45 -17.64
N ALA A 152 -8.58 4.34 -17.63
CA ALA A 152 -7.12 4.38 -17.66
C ALA A 152 -6.55 4.89 -18.99
N GLU A 153 -7.32 4.84 -20.07
CA GLU A 153 -6.94 5.32 -21.41
C GLU A 153 -7.31 6.79 -21.67
N LEU A 154 -8.00 7.43 -20.72
CA LEU A 154 -8.34 8.86 -20.79
C LEU A 154 -7.10 9.71 -20.49
N ASP A 155 -7.09 10.95 -21.00
CA ASP A 155 -6.13 11.95 -20.54
C ASP A 155 -6.44 12.38 -19.08
N ALA A 156 -5.46 13.04 -18.45
CA ALA A 156 -5.55 13.44 -17.06
C ALA A 156 -6.76 14.32 -16.73
N ALA A 157 -7.14 15.23 -17.65
CA ALA A 157 -8.27 16.13 -17.43
C ALA A 157 -9.60 15.37 -17.41
N ASN A 158 -9.76 14.41 -18.33
CA ASN A 158 -10.93 13.55 -18.40
C ASN A 158 -10.98 12.53 -17.25
N GLN A 159 -9.82 12.03 -16.78
CA GLN A 159 -9.74 11.22 -15.55
C GLN A 159 -10.23 12.02 -14.33
N ASP A 160 -9.73 13.24 -14.14
CA ASP A 160 -10.13 14.11 -13.02
C ASP A 160 -11.61 14.45 -13.07
N ALA A 161 -12.12 14.81 -14.26
CA ALA A 161 -13.54 15.12 -14.44
C ALA A 161 -14.42 13.92 -14.09
N THR A 162 -14.04 12.71 -14.52
CA THR A 162 -14.79 11.50 -14.23
C THR A 162 -14.75 11.14 -12.74
N LEU A 163 -13.60 11.28 -12.08
CA LEU A 163 -13.48 11.09 -10.63
C LEU A 163 -14.36 12.06 -9.84
N LYS A 164 -14.42 13.33 -10.25
CA LYS A 164 -15.31 14.34 -9.64
C LYS A 164 -16.80 13.99 -9.79
N LEU A 165 -17.20 13.40 -10.91
CA LEU A 165 -18.58 12.91 -11.08
C LEU A 165 -18.89 11.74 -10.14
N ALA A 166 -17.93 10.82 -9.97
CA ALA A 166 -18.07 9.72 -9.02
C ALA A 166 -18.18 10.23 -7.57
N GLU A 167 -17.30 11.17 -7.17
CA GLU A 167 -17.32 11.85 -5.87
C GLU A 167 -18.64 12.57 -5.59
N ALA A 168 -19.18 13.27 -6.60
CA ALA A 168 -20.45 13.97 -6.51
C ALA A 168 -21.65 13.01 -6.39
N GLY A 169 -21.48 11.73 -6.70
CA GLY A 169 -22.56 10.74 -6.67
C GLY A 169 -23.51 10.83 -7.87
N THR A 170 -23.09 11.47 -8.97
CA THR A 170 -23.96 11.76 -10.13
C THR A 170 -23.89 10.69 -11.21
N LEU A 171 -22.94 9.74 -11.12
CA LEU A 171 -22.88 8.61 -12.03
C LEU A 171 -23.88 7.53 -11.61
N ALA A 172 -24.73 7.12 -12.55
CA ALA A 172 -25.63 6.00 -12.34
C ALA A 172 -24.85 4.69 -12.47
N PHE A 173 -24.66 4.00 -11.35
CA PHE A 173 -24.02 2.69 -11.29
C PHE A 173 -25.05 1.60 -11.03
N GLU A 174 -24.90 0.47 -11.70
CA GLU A 174 -25.64 -0.73 -11.36
C GLU A 174 -24.97 -1.43 -10.16
N GLY A 175 -25.76 -1.77 -9.15
CA GLY A 175 -25.31 -2.57 -7.99
C GLY A 175 -24.59 -1.82 -6.86
N THR A 176 -24.00 -0.64 -7.10
CA THR A 176 -23.37 0.17 -6.04
C THR A 176 -23.56 1.68 -6.27
N SER A 177 -23.22 2.49 -5.28
CA SER A 177 -23.20 3.96 -5.41
C SER A 177 -21.82 4.41 -5.92
N SER A 178 -21.79 5.30 -6.91
CA SER A 178 -20.52 5.90 -7.38
C SER A 178 -19.79 6.64 -6.26
N LYS A 179 -20.55 7.29 -5.37
CA LYS A 179 -20.02 7.99 -4.21
C LYS A 179 -19.44 7.03 -3.18
N ALA A 180 -20.11 5.91 -2.91
CA ALA A 180 -19.59 4.89 -2.00
C ALA A 180 -18.28 4.27 -2.54
N PHE A 181 -18.25 3.95 -3.84
CA PHE A 181 -17.03 3.48 -4.51
C PHE A 181 -15.89 4.50 -4.41
N PHE A 182 -16.14 5.76 -4.77
CA PHE A 182 -15.14 6.82 -4.68
C PHE A 182 -14.63 7.02 -3.25
N ASN A 183 -15.53 6.98 -2.26
CA ASN A 183 -15.15 7.10 -0.85
C ASN A 183 -14.21 5.98 -0.41
N PHE A 184 -14.47 4.72 -0.80
CA PHE A 184 -13.54 3.63 -0.53
C PHE A 184 -12.20 3.82 -1.22
N LEU A 185 -12.20 4.19 -2.50
CA LEU A 185 -10.99 4.46 -3.26
C LEU A 185 -10.14 5.55 -2.58
N LEU A 186 -10.75 6.67 -2.23
CA LEU A 186 -10.07 7.79 -1.57
C LEU A 186 -9.55 7.40 -0.17
N GLN A 187 -10.37 6.71 0.62
CA GLN A 187 -9.99 6.24 1.95
C GLN A 187 -8.80 5.29 1.87
N ASN A 188 -8.87 4.24 1.05
CA ASN A 188 -7.79 3.27 0.94
C ASN A 188 -6.54 3.86 0.25
N THR A 189 -6.69 4.89 -0.59
CA THR A 189 -5.55 5.65 -1.12
C THR A 189 -4.80 6.35 0.00
N LYS A 190 -5.52 7.04 0.90
CA LYS A 190 -4.93 7.72 2.06
C LYS A 190 -4.29 6.72 3.02
N GLU A 191 -4.98 5.61 3.31
CA GLU A 191 -4.45 4.54 4.16
C GLU A 191 -3.19 3.91 3.55
N GLY A 192 -3.20 3.56 2.26
CA GLY A 192 -2.03 3.02 1.59
C GLY A 192 -0.87 4.01 1.54
N TYR A 193 -1.16 5.31 1.45
CA TYR A 193 -0.14 6.34 1.39
C TYR A 193 0.50 6.62 2.75
N LEU A 194 -0.27 6.55 3.85
CA LEU A 194 0.16 6.97 5.19
C LEU A 194 0.37 5.81 6.18
N SER A 195 0.02 4.58 5.82
CA SER A 195 0.21 3.40 6.68
C SER A 195 1.68 3.00 6.78
N ASP A 196 1.96 2.07 7.71
CA ASP A 196 3.28 1.47 7.82
C ASP A 196 3.65 0.69 6.55
N PRO A 197 4.89 0.80 6.04
CA PRO A 197 5.35 0.09 4.86
C PRO A 197 5.10 -1.43 4.86
N ILE A 198 4.98 -2.06 6.04
CA ILE A 198 4.69 -3.51 6.14
C ILE A 198 3.39 -3.92 5.46
N HIS A 199 2.44 -2.99 5.30
CA HIS A 199 1.16 -3.26 4.67
C HIS A 199 1.21 -3.22 3.13
N GLY A 200 2.36 -2.87 2.54
CA GLY A 200 2.59 -2.85 1.09
C GLY A 200 2.44 -1.48 0.43
N GLY A 201 1.89 -0.50 1.15
CA GLY A 201 1.89 0.90 0.78
C GLY A 201 3.08 1.65 1.37
N ASN A 202 3.05 2.98 1.29
CA ASN A 202 4.08 3.89 1.80
C ASN A 202 5.53 3.38 1.65
N LYS A 203 5.90 2.89 0.47
CA LYS A 203 7.22 2.30 0.22
C LYS A 203 8.34 3.22 0.70
N ASN A 204 9.34 2.62 1.36
CA ASN A 204 10.47 3.32 1.98
C ASN A 204 10.08 4.37 3.04
N ALA A 205 8.85 4.31 3.57
CA ALA A 205 8.28 5.34 4.45
C ALA A 205 8.35 6.75 3.84
N GLY A 206 8.21 6.87 2.52
CA GLY A 206 8.41 8.10 1.79
C GLY A 206 7.45 9.22 2.21
N SER A 207 6.17 8.90 2.44
CA SER A 207 5.20 9.90 2.91
C SER A 207 5.49 10.34 4.34
N TRP A 208 5.98 9.43 5.19
CA TRP A 208 6.38 9.75 6.56
C TRP A 208 7.58 10.69 6.58
N ALA A 209 8.57 10.43 5.74
CA ALA A 209 9.74 11.29 5.60
C ALA A 209 9.32 12.70 5.13
N MET A 210 8.39 12.79 4.17
CA MET A 210 7.84 14.05 3.67
C MET A 210 7.18 14.87 4.79
N ILE A 211 6.33 14.24 5.61
CA ILE A 211 5.59 14.95 6.69
C ILE A 211 6.38 15.08 7.99
N GLY A 212 7.62 14.56 8.05
CA GLY A 212 8.45 14.55 9.26
C GLY A 212 7.96 13.59 10.35
N PHE A 213 7.18 12.57 10.00
CA PHE A 213 6.74 11.56 10.96
C PHE A 213 7.87 10.53 11.19
N PRO A 214 8.31 10.32 12.44
CA PRO A 214 9.45 9.44 12.77
C PRO A 214 9.15 7.94 12.62
N GLY A 215 7.90 7.55 12.37
CA GLY A 215 7.48 6.16 12.32
C GLY A 215 7.34 5.52 13.70
N ALA A 216 7.34 4.19 13.75
CA ALA A 216 7.15 3.37 14.95
C ALA A 216 8.42 3.26 15.81
N ARG A 217 9.09 4.38 16.09
CA ARG A 217 10.29 4.43 16.94
C ARG A 217 9.95 4.29 18.42
N ALA A 218 10.62 3.37 19.11
CA ALA A 218 10.46 3.16 20.55
C ALA A 218 11.13 4.27 21.39
N ASP A 219 12.20 4.86 20.87
CA ASP A 219 13.07 5.85 21.51
C ASP A 219 12.62 7.31 21.30
N TYR A 220 11.34 7.55 21.02
CA TYR A 220 10.81 8.90 20.73
C TYR A 220 10.44 9.74 21.97
N ALA A 221 10.48 9.16 23.18
CA ALA A 221 9.97 9.81 24.39
C ALA A 221 10.57 11.21 24.66
N ASP A 222 11.86 11.40 24.39
CA ASP A 222 12.58 12.67 24.63
C ASP A 222 12.21 13.80 23.63
N TRP A 223 11.44 13.47 22.59
CA TRP A 223 11.00 14.40 21.55
C TRP A 223 9.55 14.86 21.68
N VAL A 224 8.77 14.25 22.58
CA VAL A 224 7.36 14.61 22.80
C VAL A 224 7.18 16.07 23.24
N GLY A 225 8.15 16.61 23.98
CA GLY A 225 8.14 18.01 24.45
C GLY A 225 8.65 19.05 23.45
N ARG A 226 8.91 18.67 22.19
CA ARG A 226 9.59 19.51 21.18
C ARG A 226 8.71 19.76 19.94
N PRO A 227 7.55 20.43 20.08
CA PRO A 227 6.65 20.65 18.95
C PRO A 227 7.31 21.51 17.87
N GLY A 228 7.19 21.11 16.61
CA GLY A 228 7.73 21.85 15.46
C GLY A 228 9.23 21.68 15.20
N GLU A 229 9.97 21.02 16.10
CA GLU A 229 11.36 20.64 15.83
C GLU A 229 11.42 19.47 14.85
N LYS A 230 12.23 19.60 13.79
CA LYS A 230 12.43 18.53 12.81
C LYS A 230 13.19 17.38 13.44
N TYR A 231 12.57 16.20 13.45
CA TYR A 231 13.23 14.99 13.89
C TYR A 231 14.39 14.61 12.95
N PRO A 232 15.61 14.33 13.46
CA PRO A 232 16.81 14.25 12.64
C PRO A 232 17.03 12.88 11.97
N LEU A 233 16.37 11.82 12.45
CA LEU A 233 16.56 10.46 11.95
C LEU A 233 15.46 10.07 10.95
N PRO A 234 15.75 9.18 9.98
CA PRO A 234 14.74 8.72 9.04
C PRO A 234 13.58 7.97 9.73
N PRO A 235 12.39 7.90 9.13
CA PRO A 235 11.29 7.14 9.68
C PRO A 235 11.60 5.65 9.80
N VAL A 236 11.03 4.99 10.80
CA VAL A 236 11.20 3.54 11.04
C VAL A 236 9.86 2.84 10.99
N SER A 237 9.77 1.78 10.18
CA SER A 237 8.62 0.87 10.15
C SER A 237 8.60 -0.03 11.40
N ILE A 238 7.44 -0.58 11.76
CA ILE A 238 7.26 -1.56 12.84
C ILE A 238 8.25 -2.74 12.74
N ASN A 239 8.54 -3.19 11.51
CA ASN A 239 9.50 -4.28 11.26
C ASN A 239 10.92 -3.76 10.93
N GLY A 240 11.14 -2.45 11.00
CA GLY A 240 12.42 -1.81 10.76
C GLY A 240 13.42 -2.07 11.88
N PRO A 241 14.71 -1.78 11.66
CA PRO A 241 15.72 -1.88 12.70
C PRO A 241 15.31 -1.00 13.89
N GLN A 242 15.28 -1.61 15.08
CA GLN A 242 15.14 -0.86 16.32
C GLN A 242 16.35 0.07 16.42
N GLY A 243 16.08 1.38 16.35
CA GLY A 243 17.07 2.42 16.58
C GLY A 243 17.66 2.33 17.97
#